data_AF-A0A419DPG4-F1
#
_entry.id   AF-A0A419DPG4-F1
#
_cell.length_a   1.000
_cell.length_b   1.000
_cell.length_c   1.000
_cell.angle_alpha   90.00
_cell.angle_beta   90.00
_cell.angle_gamma   90.00
#
_symmetry.space_group_name_H-M   'P 1'
#
loop_
_entity.id
_entity.type
_entity.pdbx_description
1 polymer ?
#
loop_
_entity_poly.entity_id
_entity_poly.type
_entity_poly.pdbx_seq_one_letter_code
_entity_poly.pdbx_strand_id
1 'polypeptide(L)'
;MLLLDIDHSLVFDEQVMNTLSVPTLLVERMDGHKRFMTMRTHLRLKRLVEHNQVIPFTKRTLEMFRQLELFQIDAKPKWAILESGSVLLKDGKPDKRYENWLRQYHKTADLEATLSYLEEIEQLEWTVYPAEVWSGRTKRPYQMIERVADEAELLDQLLKQNVSN
;
A
#
# COMPACT_ATOMS: atom_id res chain seq x y z
N MET A 1 3.96 -8.46 -6.51
CA MET A 1 3.60 -7.07 -6.09
C MET A 1 3.74 -6.93 -4.58
N LEU A 2 4.10 -5.76 -4.08
CA LEU A 2 4.18 -5.45 -2.66
C LEU A 2 2.81 -4.94 -2.16
N LEU A 3 2.16 -5.72 -1.31
CA LEU A 3 1.00 -5.29 -0.52
C LEU A 3 1.49 -4.53 0.72
N LEU A 4 1.32 -3.21 0.69
CA LEU A 4 1.96 -2.27 1.60
C LEU A 4 0.93 -1.68 2.59
N ASP A 5 1.02 -2.01 3.88
CA ASP A 5 0.19 -1.36 4.91
C ASP A 5 0.70 0.06 5.20
N ILE A 6 0.01 1.06 4.66
CA ILE A 6 0.38 2.48 4.82
C ILE A 6 0.22 2.96 6.26
N ASP A 7 -0.75 2.41 7.01
CA ASP A 7 -1.06 2.87 8.36
C ASP A 7 0.07 2.53 9.35
N HIS A 8 0.85 1.50 9.03
CA HIS A 8 1.89 0.96 9.89
C HIS A 8 3.28 1.02 9.24
N SER A 9 3.47 1.73 8.12
CA SER A 9 4.79 1.82 7.48
C SER A 9 5.02 3.12 6.73
N LEU A 10 6.29 3.38 6.37
CA LEU A 10 6.80 4.47 5.52
C LEU A 10 6.53 5.91 5.99
N VAL A 11 5.48 6.14 6.79
CA VAL A 11 5.06 7.44 7.26
C VAL A 11 5.15 7.54 8.78
N PHE A 12 5.67 8.66 9.26
CA PHE A 12 5.88 8.96 10.68
C PHE A 12 5.39 10.37 11.01
N ASP A 13 5.26 10.68 12.30
CA ASP A 13 4.75 11.99 12.75
C ASP A 13 5.83 13.09 12.78
N GLU A 14 5.42 14.30 13.14
CA GLU A 14 6.30 15.46 13.26
C GLU A 14 7.37 15.30 14.35
N GLN A 15 7.07 14.55 15.42
CA GLN A 15 8.04 14.32 16.51
C GLN A 15 9.21 13.48 16.02
N VAL A 16 8.93 12.35 15.34
CA VAL A 16 9.96 11.51 14.72
C VAL A 16 10.73 12.30 13.67
N MET A 17 10.03 13.06 12.82
CA MET A 17 10.66 13.88 11.78
C MET A 17 11.72 14.83 12.35
N ASN A 18 11.43 15.52 13.46
CA ASN A 18 12.35 16.46 14.08
C ASN A 18 13.62 15.80 14.67
N THR A 19 13.62 14.48 14.85
CA THR A 19 14.79 13.73 15.33
C THR A 19 15.71 13.23 14.20
N LEU A 20 15.23 13.27 12.95
CA LEU A 20 15.97 12.76 11.81
C LEU A 20 16.92 13.83 11.25
N SER A 21 18.14 13.40 10.91
CA SER A 21 19.14 14.24 10.24
C SER A 21 19.10 14.14 8.71
N VAL A 22 18.13 13.39 8.16
CA VAL A 22 17.97 13.16 6.72
C VAL A 22 16.81 13.98 6.15
N PRO A 23 16.83 14.34 4.86
CA PRO A 23 15.72 15.05 4.23
C PRO A 23 14.41 14.27 4.32
N THR A 24 13.35 14.96 4.73
CA THR A 24 11.98 14.43 4.81
C THR A 24 11.02 15.23 3.94
N LEU A 25 9.90 14.61 3.58
CA LEU A 25 8.81 15.19 2.82
C LEU A 25 7.54 15.05 3.65
N LEU A 26 6.73 16.11 3.66
CA LEU A 26 5.37 16.03 4.15
C LEU A 26 4.51 15.32 3.10
N VAL A 27 3.81 14.27 3.51
CA VAL A 27 3.03 13.41 2.58
C VAL A 27 1.54 13.40 2.89
N GLU A 28 1.13 13.84 4.08
CA GLU A 28 -0.27 13.92 4.50
C GLU A 28 -0.48 15.12 5.43
N ARG A 29 -1.61 15.82 5.25
CA ARG A 29 -2.16 16.81 6.19
C ARG A 29 -3.62 16.47 6.46
N MET A 30 -3.93 15.93 7.63
CA MET A 30 -5.29 15.56 8.02
C MET A 30 -5.59 16.02 9.45
N ASP A 31 -6.67 16.78 9.64
CA ASP A 31 -7.17 17.17 10.97
C ASP A 31 -6.10 17.77 11.91
N GLY A 32 -5.19 18.57 11.35
CA GLY A 32 -4.07 19.17 12.10
C GLY A 32 -2.88 18.25 12.34
N HIS A 33 -2.99 16.97 11.98
CA HIS A 33 -1.90 16.00 11.99
C HIS A 33 -1.12 16.03 10.66
N LYS A 34 0.20 16.04 10.79
CA LYS A 34 1.14 15.95 9.67
C LYS A 34 1.82 14.60 9.69
N ARG A 35 1.90 13.94 8.54
CA ARG A 35 2.72 12.74 8.36
C ARG A 35 3.82 12.99 7.35
N PHE A 36 4.99 12.46 7.65
CA PHE A 36 6.22 12.65 6.91
C PHE A 36 6.78 11.32 6.45
N MET A 37 7.58 11.35 5.40
CA MET A 37 8.36 10.23 4.88
C MET A 37 9.77 10.73 4.58
N THR A 38 10.80 9.88 4.65
CA THR A 38 12.12 10.28 4.15
C THR A 38 12.08 10.48 2.63
N MET A 39 12.84 11.45 2.12
CA MET A 39 12.89 11.70 0.68
C MET A 39 13.40 10.47 -0.10
N ARG A 40 14.33 9.69 0.48
CA ARG A 40 14.85 8.46 -0.14
C ARG A 40 13.78 7.38 -0.25
N THR A 41 13.01 7.14 0.82
CA THR A 41 11.88 6.20 0.81
C THR A 41 10.84 6.61 -0.23
N HIS A 42 10.48 7.89 -0.28
CA HIS A 42 9.53 8.43 -1.27
C HIS A 42 9.98 8.15 -2.71
N LEU A 43 11.23 8.46 -3.05
CA LEU A 43 11.77 8.24 -4.38
C LEU A 43 11.79 6.75 -4.78
N ARG A 44 12.02 5.84 -3.84
CA ARG A 44 11.99 4.38 -4.11
C ARG A 44 10.58 3.84 -4.25
N LEU A 45 9.66 4.26 -3.39
CA LEU A 45 8.24 3.93 -3.50
C LEU A 45 7.67 4.36 -4.84
N LYS A 46 7.98 5.59 -5.26
CA LYS A 46 7.54 6.13 -6.56
C LYS A 46 7.95 5.23 -7.72
N ARG A 47 9.21 4.78 -7.75
CA ARG A 47 9.69 3.84 -8.79
C ARG A 47 8.92 2.52 -8.79
N LEU A 48 8.72 1.91 -7.62
CA LEU A 48 7.94 0.67 -7.53
C LEU A 48 6.50 0.87 -8.05
N VAL A 49 5.89 2.01 -7.72
CA VAL A 49 4.55 2.36 -8.22
C VAL A 49 4.54 2.56 -9.73
N GLU A 50 5.52 3.27 -10.30
CA GLU A 50 5.67 3.46 -11.76
C GLU A 50 5.79 2.12 -12.53
N HIS A 51 6.36 1.10 -11.89
CA HIS A 51 6.44 -0.26 -12.43
C HIS A 51 5.22 -1.15 -12.09
N ASN A 52 4.14 -0.58 -11.53
CA ASN A 52 2.96 -1.32 -11.07
C ASN A 52 3.29 -2.44 -10.06
N GLN A 53 4.20 -2.18 -9.13
CA GLN A 53 4.68 -3.19 -8.18
C GLN A 53 4.16 -2.99 -6.75
N VAL A 54 3.27 -2.03 -6.51
CA VAL A 54 2.73 -1.74 -5.18
C VAL A 54 1.21 -1.77 -5.19
N ILE A 55 0.63 -2.40 -4.17
CA ILE A 55 -0.79 -2.32 -3.81
C ILE A 55 -0.82 -1.72 -2.40
N PRO A 56 -1.15 -0.44 -2.22
CA PRO A 56 -1.28 0.12 -0.88
C PRO A 56 -2.54 -0.42 -0.20
N PHE A 57 -2.42 -0.74 1.08
CA PHE A 57 -3.49 -1.15 1.97
C PHE A 57 -3.66 -0.12 3.09
N THR A 58 -4.90 0.22 3.42
CA THR A 58 -5.20 1.09 4.55
C THR A 58 -6.61 0.87 5.08
N LYS A 59 -6.83 1.22 6.34
CA LYS A 59 -8.15 1.30 6.98
C LYS A 59 -8.94 2.56 6.59
N ARG A 60 -8.28 3.54 5.97
CA ARG A 60 -8.86 4.82 5.55
C ARG A 60 -10.02 4.61 4.56
N THR A 61 -11.02 5.48 4.62
CA THR A 61 -12.08 5.59 3.60
C THR A 61 -11.51 6.15 2.29
N LEU A 62 -12.28 6.07 1.20
CA LEU A 62 -11.91 6.69 -0.08
C LEU A 62 -11.64 8.21 0.06
N GLU A 63 -12.42 8.91 0.87
CA GLU A 63 -12.26 10.34 1.09
C GLU A 63 -10.95 10.67 1.81
N MET A 64 -10.64 9.93 2.88
CA MET A 64 -9.39 10.07 3.61
C MET A 64 -8.18 9.68 2.75
N PHE A 65 -8.28 8.60 1.98
CA PHE A 65 -7.20 8.17 1.08
C PHE A 65 -6.89 9.21 -0.01
N ARG A 66 -7.89 9.95 -0.48
CA ARG A 66 -7.71 11.07 -1.42
C ARG A 66 -6.98 12.27 -0.81
N GLN A 67 -6.87 12.36 0.51
CA GLN A 67 -6.09 13.41 1.19
C GLN A 67 -4.62 13.06 1.31
N LEU A 68 -4.25 11.80 1.07
CA LEU A 68 -2.86 11.35 1.06
C LEU A 68 -2.20 11.70 -0.28
N GLU A 69 -1.66 12.93 -0.37
CA GLU A 69 -1.07 13.52 -1.59
C GLU A 69 -0.06 12.60 -2.29
N LEU A 70 0.67 11.80 -1.51
CA LEU A 70 1.61 10.78 -1.99
C LEU A 70 1.03 9.91 -3.11
N PHE A 71 -0.16 9.33 -2.92
CA PHE A 71 -0.80 8.45 -3.89
C PHE A 71 -1.73 9.19 -4.86
N GLN A 72 -1.90 10.51 -4.71
CA GLN A 72 -2.69 11.35 -5.62
C GLN A 72 -1.87 12.13 -6.63
N ILE A 73 -0.60 12.40 -6.33
CA ILE A 73 0.26 13.27 -7.17
C ILE A 73 1.51 12.51 -7.60
N ASP A 74 2.29 12.02 -6.64
CA ASP A 74 3.66 11.58 -6.91
C ASP A 74 3.79 10.10 -7.28
N ALA A 75 3.03 9.23 -6.63
CA ALA A 75 3.15 7.79 -6.75
C ALA A 75 1.76 7.16 -6.90
N LYS A 76 1.05 7.43 -8.00
CA LYS A 76 -0.31 6.93 -8.25
C LYS A 76 -0.34 5.42 -8.50
N PRO A 77 -0.86 4.58 -7.57
CA PRO A 77 -0.83 3.14 -7.73
C PRO A 77 -1.95 2.68 -8.66
N LYS A 78 -1.68 1.62 -9.45
CA LYS A 78 -2.71 0.95 -10.26
C LYS A 78 -3.82 0.35 -9.40
N TRP A 79 -3.46 -0.20 -8.25
CA TRP A 79 -4.40 -0.84 -7.32
C TRP A 79 -4.26 -0.23 -5.94
N ALA A 80 -5.35 -0.08 -5.20
CA ALA A 80 -5.31 0.24 -3.77
C ALA A 80 -6.46 -0.46 -3.04
N ILE A 81 -6.17 -0.97 -1.84
CA ILE A 81 -7.13 -1.63 -0.96
C ILE A 81 -7.42 -0.69 0.21
N LEU A 82 -8.65 -0.23 0.30
CA LEU A 82 -9.10 0.71 1.32
C LEU A 82 -10.06 0.04 2.30
N GLU A 83 -10.40 0.75 3.38
CA GLU A 83 -11.42 0.32 4.36
C GLU A 83 -11.19 -1.12 4.87
N SER A 84 -9.93 -1.46 5.11
CA SER A 84 -9.50 -2.80 5.57
C SER A 84 -9.85 -3.96 4.62
N GLY A 85 -10.06 -3.69 3.33
CA GLY A 85 -10.33 -4.74 2.33
C GLY A 85 -11.69 -4.65 1.67
N SER A 86 -12.63 -3.83 2.14
CA SER A 86 -13.97 -3.77 1.55
C SER A 86 -14.03 -2.98 0.25
N VAL A 87 -13.06 -2.10 -0.01
CA VAL A 87 -13.02 -1.27 -1.22
C VAL A 87 -11.73 -1.53 -1.99
N LEU A 88 -11.85 -2.00 -3.22
CA LEU A 88 -10.75 -2.12 -4.17
C LEU A 88 -10.83 -0.99 -5.20
N LEU A 89 -9.74 -0.23 -5.33
CA LEU A 89 -9.57 0.75 -6.39
C LEU A 89 -8.71 0.19 -7.52
N LYS A 90 -9.10 0.50 -8.76
CA LYS A 90 -8.29 0.37 -9.97
C LYS A 90 -8.12 1.75 -10.61
N ASP A 91 -6.88 2.17 -10.85
CA ASP A 91 -6.53 3.47 -11.41
C ASP A 91 -7.20 4.64 -10.66
N GLY A 92 -7.20 4.56 -9.32
CA GLY A 92 -7.76 5.58 -8.42
C GLY A 92 -9.29 5.62 -8.31
N LYS A 93 -10.01 4.65 -8.90
CA LYS A 93 -11.48 4.58 -8.86
C LYS A 93 -11.96 3.22 -8.36
N PRO A 94 -13.13 3.13 -7.68
CA PRO A 94 -13.71 1.84 -7.31
C PRO A 94 -13.83 0.90 -8.51
N ASP A 95 -13.33 -0.34 -8.36
CA ASP A 95 -13.34 -1.32 -9.44
C ASP A 95 -14.72 -1.96 -9.61
N LYS A 96 -15.44 -1.52 -10.64
CA LYS A 96 -16.75 -2.08 -11.01
C LYS A 96 -16.69 -3.57 -11.35
N ARG A 97 -15.57 -4.07 -11.87
CA ARG A 97 -15.44 -5.51 -12.20
C ARG A 97 -15.40 -6.34 -10.92
N TYR A 98 -14.66 -5.88 -9.92
CA TYR A 98 -14.66 -6.48 -8.58
C TYR A 98 -16.05 -6.43 -7.94
N GLU A 99 -16.73 -5.28 -7.96
CA GLU A 99 -18.09 -5.17 -7.41
C GLU A 99 -19.08 -6.12 -8.10
N ASN A 100 -18.99 -6.27 -9.43
CA ASN A 100 -19.79 -7.23 -10.19
C ASN A 100 -19.47 -8.68 -9.78
N TRP A 101 -18.17 -9.00 -9.64
CA TRP A 101 -17.70 -10.32 -9.23
C TRP A 101 -18.22 -10.68 -7.83
N LEU A 102 -18.15 -9.76 -6.86
CA LEU A 102 -18.72 -9.96 -5.52
C LEU A 102 -20.21 -10.33 -5.59
N ARG A 103 -20.99 -9.60 -6.38
CA ARG A 103 -22.43 -9.87 -6.56
C ARG A 103 -22.68 -11.21 -7.25
N GLN A 104 -21.96 -11.50 -8.32
CA GLN A 104 -22.10 -12.75 -9.07
C GLN A 104 -21.84 -13.99 -8.20
N TYR A 105 -20.82 -13.92 -7.35
CA TYR A 105 -20.40 -15.04 -6.50
C TYR A 105 -20.95 -14.95 -5.07
N HIS A 106 -21.87 -14.01 -4.79
CA HIS A 106 -22.48 -13.80 -3.47
C HIS A 106 -21.46 -13.67 -2.33
N LYS A 107 -20.37 -12.94 -2.59
CA LYS A 107 -19.28 -12.70 -1.63
C LYS A 107 -19.48 -11.39 -0.87
N THR A 108 -19.08 -11.39 0.40
CA THR A 108 -18.96 -10.16 1.19
C THR A 108 -17.72 -9.39 0.76
N ALA A 109 -17.81 -8.07 0.71
CA ALA A 109 -16.66 -7.21 0.44
C ALA A 109 -15.77 -7.14 1.69
N ASP A 110 -14.70 -7.94 1.70
CA ASP A 110 -13.70 -7.97 2.75
C ASP A 110 -12.30 -8.22 2.17
N LEU A 111 -11.29 -8.24 3.04
CA LEU A 111 -9.90 -8.45 2.62
C LEU A 111 -9.70 -9.80 1.90
N GLU A 112 -10.34 -10.87 2.37
CA GLU A 112 -10.18 -12.20 1.77
C GLU A 112 -10.78 -12.27 0.36
N ALA A 113 -11.94 -11.67 0.16
CA ALA A 113 -12.56 -11.56 -1.14
C ALA A 113 -11.73 -10.70 -2.09
N THR A 114 -11.19 -9.57 -1.61
CA THR A 114 -10.32 -8.70 -2.40
C THR A 114 -9.03 -9.42 -2.82
N LEU A 115 -8.36 -10.11 -1.90
CA LEU A 115 -7.14 -10.87 -2.22
C LEU A 115 -7.44 -12.03 -3.19
N SER A 116 -8.55 -12.76 -2.99
CA SER A 116 -9.01 -13.79 -3.94
C SER A 116 -9.16 -13.23 -5.35
N TYR A 117 -9.81 -12.07 -5.49
CA TYR A 117 -10.03 -11.46 -6.78
C TYR A 117 -8.72 -11.05 -7.46
N LEU A 118 -7.81 -10.44 -6.71
CA LEU A 118 -6.50 -10.03 -7.23
C LEU A 118 -5.65 -11.22 -7.68
N GLU A 119 -5.69 -12.34 -6.95
CA GLU A 119 -4.98 -13.57 -7.30
C GLU A 119 -5.63 -14.32 -8.47
N GLU A 120 -6.93 -14.59 -8.38
CA GLU A 120 -7.59 -15.52 -9.30
C GLU A 120 -8.00 -14.85 -10.60
N ILE A 121 -8.43 -13.58 -10.54
CA ILE A 121 -8.99 -12.86 -11.69
C ILE A 121 -7.95 -11.95 -12.33
N GLU A 122 -7.17 -11.22 -11.53
CA GLU A 122 -6.12 -10.34 -12.03
C GLU A 122 -4.73 -11.01 -12.08
N GLN A 123 -4.62 -12.28 -11.63
CA GLN A 123 -3.41 -13.11 -11.72
C GLN A 123 -2.19 -12.46 -11.07
N LEU A 124 -2.41 -11.79 -9.94
CA LEU A 124 -1.36 -11.07 -9.22
C LEU A 124 -0.78 -11.94 -8.10
N GLU A 125 0.54 -12.08 -8.10
CA GLU A 125 1.28 -12.57 -6.94
C GLU A 125 1.66 -11.41 -6.04
N TRP A 126 1.67 -11.63 -4.73
CA TRP A 126 1.95 -10.57 -3.78
C TRP A 126 2.73 -11.03 -2.54
N THR A 127 3.50 -10.08 -2.00
CA THR A 127 4.24 -10.17 -0.73
C THR A 127 3.77 -9.04 0.17
N VAL A 128 3.86 -9.19 1.49
CA VAL A 128 3.32 -8.19 2.42
C VAL A 128 4.40 -7.42 3.15
N TYR A 129 4.14 -6.15 3.45
CA TYR A 129 4.97 -5.35 4.33
C TYR A 129 4.14 -4.36 5.17
N PRO A 130 4.47 -4.15 6.46
CA PRO A 130 5.41 -4.94 7.26
C PRO A 130 4.74 -6.24 7.74
N ALA A 131 5.40 -7.39 7.67
CA ALA A 131 4.71 -8.68 7.82
C ALA A 131 3.99 -8.89 9.16
N GLU A 132 4.52 -8.32 10.25
CA GLU A 132 4.00 -8.50 11.60
C GLU A 132 2.56 -7.97 11.77
N VAL A 133 2.13 -7.01 10.95
CA VAL A 133 0.77 -6.44 11.07
C VAL A 133 -0.28 -7.24 10.30
N TRP A 134 0.14 -8.19 9.46
CA TRP A 134 -0.74 -9.03 8.65
C TRP A 134 -1.16 -10.32 9.36
N SER A 135 -0.48 -10.66 10.46
CA SER A 135 -0.89 -11.76 11.32
C SER A 135 -2.32 -11.54 11.81
N GLY A 136 -3.20 -12.50 11.52
CA GLY A 136 -4.63 -12.44 11.87
C GLY A 136 -5.51 -11.61 10.93
N ARG A 137 -4.96 -10.88 9.95
CA ARG A 137 -5.77 -10.15 8.94
C ARG A 137 -6.18 -11.02 7.77
N THR A 138 -5.31 -11.97 7.40
CA THR A 138 -5.58 -12.96 6.37
C THR A 138 -5.08 -14.33 6.80
N LYS A 139 -5.75 -15.38 6.33
CA LYS A 139 -5.33 -16.78 6.52
C LYS A 139 -4.47 -17.29 5.36
N ARG A 140 -4.30 -16.49 4.31
CA ARG A 140 -3.54 -16.88 3.12
C ARG A 140 -2.06 -17.02 3.44
N PRO A 141 -1.35 -17.96 2.79
CA PRO A 141 0.10 -17.97 2.84
C PRO A 141 0.64 -16.72 2.13
N TYR A 142 1.61 -16.06 2.74
CA TYR A 142 2.30 -14.93 2.14
C TYR A 142 3.77 -14.93 2.53
N GLN A 143 4.62 -14.37 1.67
CA GLN A 143 6.01 -14.15 2.02
C GLN A 143 6.11 -13.00 3.02
N MET A 144 6.71 -13.28 4.18
CA MET A 144 6.94 -12.29 5.22
C MET A 144 8.18 -11.47 4.90
N ILE A 145 8.02 -10.15 4.86
CA ILE A 145 9.12 -9.19 4.86
C ILE A 145 9.13 -8.53 6.24
N GLU A 146 10.17 -8.83 7.03
CA GLU A 146 10.36 -8.22 8.34
C GLU A 146 10.64 -6.72 8.21
N ARG A 147 10.20 -5.94 9.21
CA ARG A 147 10.53 -4.52 9.29
C ARG A 147 12.04 -4.33 9.37
N VAL A 148 12.54 -3.39 8.58
CA VAL A 148 13.95 -3.00 8.56
C VAL A 148 14.13 -1.59 9.11
N ALA A 149 15.34 -1.27 9.58
CA ALA A 149 15.67 0.08 10.03
C ALA A 149 15.70 1.11 8.88
N ASP A 150 16.09 0.67 7.67
CA ASP A 150 16.16 1.50 6.47
C ASP A 150 15.14 1.00 5.42
N GLU A 151 13.90 1.50 5.51
CA GLU A 151 12.83 1.12 4.59
C GLU A 151 13.16 1.48 3.14
N ALA A 152 13.98 2.50 2.90
CA ALA A 152 14.36 2.86 1.54
C ALA A 152 15.26 1.80 0.89
N GLU A 153 16.12 1.16 1.68
CA GLU A 153 16.95 0.05 1.21
C GLU A 153 16.10 -1.18 0.87
N LEU A 154 15.12 -1.49 1.70
CA LEU A 154 14.15 -2.56 1.41
C LEU A 154 13.43 -2.33 0.07
N LEU A 155 12.89 -1.12 -0.14
CA LEU A 155 12.19 -0.80 -1.39
C LEU A 155 13.11 -0.90 -2.61
N ASP A 156 14.39 -0.55 -2.46
CA ASP A 156 15.40 -0.68 -3.55
C ASP A 156 15.72 -2.15 -3.86
N GLN A 157 15.79 -3.01 -2.85
CA GLN A 157 15.99 -4.45 -3.03
C GLN A 157 14.81 -5.11 -3.74
N LEU A 158 13.58 -4.76 -3.34
CA LEU A 158 12.36 -5.24 -4.00
C LEU A 158 12.29 -4.80 -5.47
N LEU A 159 12.71 -3.58 -5.78
CA LEU A 159 12.79 -3.09 -7.15
C LEU A 159 13.76 -3.94 -7.99
N LYS A 160 14.96 -4.25 -7.46
CA LYS A 160 15.97 -5.05 -8.17
C LYS A 160 15.52 -6.49 -8.43
N GLN A 161 14.84 -7.10 -7.46
CA GLN A 161 14.31 -8.46 -7.59
C GLN A 161 13.27 -8.55 -8.73
N ASN A 162 12.40 -7.55 -8.86
CA ASN A 162 11.33 -7.58 -9.86
C ASN A 162 11.76 -7.12 -11.27
N VAL A 163 12.90 -6.46 -11.42
CA VAL A 163 13.46 -6.07 -12.74
C VAL A 163 14.29 -7.21 -13.36
N SER A 164 14.68 -8.20 -12.54
CA SER A 164 15.51 -9.34 -12.97
C SER A 164 14.69 -10.57 -13.42
N ASN A 165 13.36 -10.50 -13.31
CA ASN A 165 12.39 -11.50 -13.78
C ASN A 165 11.64 -10.95 -15.01
#